data_AF-A0A9P6E334-F1
#
_entry.id   AF-A0A9P6E334-F1
#
_cell.length_a   1.000
_cell.length_b   1.000
_cell.length_c   1.000
_cell.angle_alpha   90.00
_cell.angle_beta   90.00
_cell.angle_gamma   90.00
#
_symmetry.space_group_name_H-M   'P 1'
#
loop_
_entity.id
_entity.type
_entity.pdbx_description
1 polymer ?
#
loop_
_entity_poly.entity_id
_entity_poly.type
_entity_poly.pdbx_seq_one_letter_code
_entity_poly.pdbx_strand_id
1 'polypeptide(L)'
;VDLQVKLDEEFGRLVEDRRLLRDFIFPRVSTNQPITSPSTFIAFQKPSDLEPAYIVDKVDELGKQLVVVCGDDPLSQEAQDNATLNFRMHTCATLATRRVLEKFHLTKEAFHWVVGEIETKFNQSVADPV
;
A
#
# COMPACT_ATOMS: atom_id res chain seq x y z
N VAL A 1 -14.96 3.84 -15.61
CA VAL A 1 -15.38 3.13 -14.37
C VAL A 1 -15.92 4.20 -13.44
N ASP A 2 -17.10 3.98 -12.86
CA ASP A 2 -17.67 4.89 -11.88
C ASP A 2 -16.72 5.01 -10.67
N LEU A 3 -16.45 6.23 -10.21
CA LEU A 3 -15.50 6.47 -9.11
C LEU A 3 -15.92 5.71 -7.85
N GLN A 4 -17.23 5.63 -7.61
CA GLN A 4 -17.78 4.94 -6.47
C GLN A 4 -17.42 3.45 -6.49
N VAL A 5 -17.48 2.80 -7.65
CA VAL A 5 -17.10 1.40 -7.82
C VAL A 5 -15.63 1.18 -7.48
N LYS A 6 -14.73 2.06 -7.93
CA LYS A 6 -13.29 1.94 -7.58
C LYS A 6 -13.03 2.05 -6.08
N LEU A 7 -13.75 2.93 -5.39
CA LEU A 7 -13.62 3.11 -3.95
C LEU A 7 -14.22 1.94 -3.18
N ASP A 8 -15.33 1.38 -3.65
CA ASP A 8 -15.93 0.17 -3.07
C ASP A 8 -14.99 -1.04 -3.24
N GLU A 9 -14.34 -1.17 -4.40
CA GLU A 9 -13.32 -2.20 -4.66
C GLU A 9 -12.08 -2.04 -3.78
N GLU A 10 -11.55 -0.81 -3.62
CA GLU A 10 -10.48 -0.50 -2.67
C GLU A 10 -10.88 -0.94 -1.25
N PHE A 11 -12.05 -0.51 -0.80
CA PHE A 11 -12.53 -0.82 0.54
C PHE A 11 -12.72 -2.33 0.75
N GLY A 12 -13.30 -3.02 -0.23
CA GLY A 12 -13.47 -4.47 -0.21
C GLY A 12 -12.13 -5.20 -0.04
N ARG A 13 -11.10 -4.80 -0.80
CA ARG A 13 -9.74 -5.35 -0.65
C ARG A 13 -9.18 -5.15 0.75
N LEU A 14 -9.29 -3.94 1.30
CA LEU A 14 -8.79 -3.64 2.66
C LEU A 14 -9.50 -4.45 3.76
N VAL A 15 -10.79 -4.75 3.58
CA VAL A 15 -11.57 -5.57 4.52
C VAL A 15 -11.07 -7.02 4.49
N GLU A 16 -10.89 -7.60 3.30
CA GLU A 16 -10.37 -8.96 3.16
C GLU A 16 -8.92 -9.08 3.64
N ASP A 17 -8.07 -8.11 3.34
CA ASP A 17 -6.69 -8.07 3.83
C ASP A 17 -6.65 -8.08 5.36
N ARG A 18 -7.51 -7.27 6.00
CA ARG A 18 -7.61 -7.23 7.46
C ARG A 18 -8.07 -8.55 8.05
N ARG A 19 -9.01 -9.23 7.38
CA ARG A 19 -9.48 -10.56 7.78
C ARG A 19 -8.35 -11.58 7.68
N LEU A 20 -7.66 -11.60 6.55
CA LEU A 20 -6.56 -12.55 6.30
C LEU A 20 -5.38 -12.33 7.26
N LEU A 21 -5.04 -11.07 7.55
CA LEU A 21 -4.02 -10.72 8.54
C LEU A 21 -4.38 -11.24 9.95
N ARG A 22 -5.64 -11.13 10.35
CA ARG A 22 -6.11 -11.55 11.68
C ARG A 22 -6.25 -13.07 11.80
N ASP A 23 -6.82 -13.70 10.78
CA ASP A 23 -7.26 -15.09 10.88
C ASP A 23 -6.15 -16.08 10.45
N PHE A 24 -5.32 -15.71 9.48
CA PHE A 24 -4.34 -16.62 8.87
C PHE A 24 -2.89 -16.21 9.13
N ILE A 25 -2.50 -14.95 8.86
CA ILE A 25 -1.08 -14.54 8.93
C ILE A 25 -0.62 -14.35 10.38
N PHE A 26 -1.39 -13.63 11.20
CA PHE A 26 -1.01 -13.29 12.57
C PHE A 26 -2.05 -13.74 13.62
N PRO A 27 -2.42 -15.04 13.67
CA PRO A 27 -3.51 -15.54 14.52
C PRO A 27 -3.25 -15.42 16.02
N ARG A 28 -2.00 -15.17 16.43
CA ARG A 28 -1.57 -15.10 17.84
C ARG A 28 -1.00 -13.74 18.25
N VAL A 29 -0.99 -12.75 17.36
CA VAL A 29 -0.49 -11.41 17.69
C VAL A 29 -1.62 -10.62 18.36
N SER A 30 -1.37 -10.10 19.56
CA SER A 30 -2.30 -9.19 20.20
C SER A 30 -2.35 -7.88 19.41
N THR A 31 -3.54 -7.54 18.87
CA THR A 31 -3.80 -6.30 18.12
C THR A 31 -3.64 -5.02 18.94
N ASN A 32 -3.10 -5.11 20.16
CA ASN A 32 -3.04 -4.05 21.15
C ASN A 32 -1.68 -3.35 21.22
N GLN A 33 -0.71 -3.68 20.37
CA GLN A 33 0.47 -2.84 20.24
C GLN A 33 0.09 -1.56 19.48
N PRO A 34 0.13 -0.37 20.12
CA PRO A 34 -0.02 0.86 19.39
C PRO A 34 1.21 1.01 18.50
N ILE A 35 1.01 0.97 17.18
CA ILE A 35 2.05 1.35 16.24
C ILE A 35 2.24 2.86 16.37
N THR A 36 3.10 3.29 17.29
CA THR A 36 3.51 4.69 17.38
C THR A 36 4.48 4.96 16.24
N SER A 37 3.97 5.20 15.04
CA SER A 37 4.78 5.83 14.00
C SER A 37 5.20 7.20 14.53
N PRO A 38 6.50 7.55 14.56
CA PRO A 38 6.93 8.86 15.05
C PRO A 38 6.25 9.95 14.22
N SER A 39 5.63 10.88 14.95
CA SER A 39 4.86 12.01 14.43
C SER A 39 5.74 12.96 13.62
N THR A 40 5.88 12.70 12.32
CA THR A 40 6.42 13.69 11.38
C THR A 40 5.55 13.72 10.13
N PHE A 41 4.30 14.18 10.26
CA PHE A 41 3.48 14.50 9.10
C PHE A 41 3.01 15.95 9.20
N ILE A 42 3.58 16.75 8.31
CA ILE A 42 3.42 18.18 8.14
C ILE A 42 1.95 18.48 7.84
N ALA A 43 1.35 19.40 8.61
CA ALA A 43 0.00 19.89 8.36
C ALA A 43 0.00 20.78 7.10
N PHE A 44 -0.35 20.21 5.94
CA PHE A 44 -0.61 20.99 4.74
C PHE A 44 -2.02 21.58 4.83
N GLN A 45 -2.13 22.90 5.03
CA GLN A 45 -3.40 23.62 5.11
C GLN A 45 -4.09 23.84 3.74
N LYS A 46 -3.63 23.19 2.68
CA LYS A 46 -4.25 23.30 1.34
C LYS A 46 -5.13 22.07 1.07
N PRO A 47 -6.33 22.25 0.49
CA PRO A 47 -7.09 21.12 -0.02
C PRO A 47 -6.24 20.36 -1.03
N SER A 48 -6.32 19.03 -0.96
CA SER A 48 -5.57 18.15 -1.87
C SER A 48 -6.09 18.30 -3.29
N ASP A 49 -5.18 18.57 -4.25
CA ASP A 49 -5.49 18.58 -5.69
C ASP A 49 -5.52 17.16 -6.31
N LEU A 50 -5.56 16.11 -5.48
CA LEU A 50 -5.55 14.71 -5.93
C LEU A 50 -6.96 14.23 -6.27
N GLU A 51 -7.08 13.63 -7.45
CA GLU A 51 -8.27 12.86 -7.82
C GLU A 51 -8.26 11.50 -7.11
N PRO A 52 -9.36 11.08 -6.45
CA PRO A 52 -9.43 9.80 -5.76
C PRO A 52 -9.10 8.60 -6.66
N ALA A 53 -9.57 8.60 -7.91
CA ALA A 53 -9.27 7.55 -8.87
C ALA A 53 -7.77 7.43 -9.17
N TYR A 54 -7.05 8.56 -9.24
CA TYR A 54 -5.61 8.58 -9.47
C TYR A 54 -4.84 7.93 -8.31
N ILE A 55 -5.30 8.10 -7.07
CA ILE A 55 -4.67 7.47 -5.90
C ILE A 55 -4.82 5.94 -6.00
N VAL A 56 -6.04 5.45 -6.25
CA VAL A 56 -6.32 4.01 -6.39
C VAL A 56 -5.45 3.39 -7.48
N ASP A 57 -5.41 4.01 -8.66
CA ASP A 57 -4.64 3.49 -9.79
C ASP A 57 -3.14 3.44 -9.50
N LYS A 58 -2.59 4.49 -8.87
CA LYS A 58 -1.17 4.54 -8.53
C LYS A 58 -0.75 3.57 -7.45
N VAL A 59 -1.61 3.32 -6.46
CA VAL A 59 -1.34 2.30 -5.43
C VAL A 59 -1.39 0.91 -6.04
N ASP A 60 -2.31 0.65 -6.97
CA ASP A 60 -2.40 -0.62 -7.70
C ASP A 60 -1.18 -0.85 -8.62
N GLU A 61 -0.73 0.19 -9.33
CA GLU A 61 0.51 0.17 -10.12
C GLU A 61 1.73 -0.10 -9.26
N LEU A 62 1.88 0.61 -8.13
CA LEU A 62 2.98 0.38 -7.19
C LEU A 62 3.01 -1.08 -6.74
N GLY A 63 1.87 -1.68 -6.40
CA GLY A 63 1.78 -3.08 -6.00
C GLY A 63 2.32 -4.07 -7.04
N LYS A 64 2.24 -3.73 -8.34
CA LYS A 64 2.76 -4.55 -9.45
C LYS A 64 4.26 -4.36 -9.69
N GLN A 65 4.81 -3.19 -9.34
CA GLN A 65 6.23 -2.88 -9.53
C GLN A 65 7.14 -3.49 -8.45
N LEU A 66 6.58 -3.86 -7.29
CA LEU A 66 7.32 -4.43 -6.16
C LEU A 66 7.65 -5.91 -6.44
N VAL A 67 8.68 -6.19 -7.25
CA VAL A 67 9.08 -7.55 -7.65
C VAL A 67 10.24 -8.06 -6.80
N VAL A 68 10.14 -9.29 -6.29
CA VAL A 68 11.18 -9.99 -5.51
C VAL A 68 11.56 -11.32 -6.16
N VAL A 69 10.59 -12.07 -6.65
CA VAL A 69 10.78 -13.34 -7.37
C VAL A 69 10.68 -13.06 -8.86
N CYS A 70 11.77 -13.31 -9.59
CA CYS A 70 11.80 -13.19 -11.04
C CYS A 70 11.31 -14.51 -11.68
N GLY A 71 10.22 -14.46 -12.44
CA GLY A 71 9.74 -15.61 -13.22
C GLY A 71 8.28 -15.44 -13.63
N ASP A 72 7.96 -15.90 -14.85
CA ASP A 72 6.60 -15.82 -15.41
C ASP A 72 5.82 -17.14 -15.26
N ASP A 73 6.44 -18.19 -14.74
CA ASP A 73 5.74 -19.46 -14.50
C ASP A 73 4.77 -19.36 -13.31
N PRO A 74 3.72 -20.21 -13.26
CA PRO A 74 2.70 -20.12 -12.23
C PRO A 74 3.23 -20.21 -10.79
N LEU A 75 4.31 -20.97 -10.57
CA LEU A 75 4.91 -21.12 -9.26
C LEU A 75 5.67 -19.86 -8.84
N SER A 76 6.41 -19.24 -9.77
CA SER A 76 7.07 -17.96 -9.53
C SER A 76 6.08 -16.83 -9.22
N GLN A 77 4.94 -16.80 -9.92
CA GLN A 77 3.88 -15.82 -9.64
C GLN A 77 3.28 -16.00 -8.24
N GLU A 78 2.96 -17.24 -7.86
CA GLU A 78 2.46 -17.54 -6.51
C GLU A 78 3.50 -17.20 -5.42
N ALA A 79 4.78 -17.52 -5.67
CA ALA A 79 5.86 -17.16 -4.76
C ALA A 79 6.03 -15.64 -4.62
N GLN A 80 5.91 -14.89 -5.73
CA GLN A 80 5.97 -13.43 -5.75
C GLN A 80 4.81 -12.80 -4.97
N ASP A 81 3.58 -13.26 -5.21
CA ASP A 81 2.40 -12.78 -4.50
C ASP A 81 2.51 -13.03 -3.00
N ASN A 82 2.93 -14.23 -2.60
CA ASN A 82 3.11 -14.58 -1.19
C ASN A 82 4.24 -13.79 -0.52
N ALA A 83 5.38 -13.61 -1.20
CA ALA A 83 6.54 -12.89 -0.68
C ALA A 83 6.22 -11.40 -0.42
N THR A 84 5.37 -10.79 -1.25
CA THR A 84 5.05 -9.37 -1.17
C THR A 84 3.72 -9.06 -0.48
N LEU A 85 2.91 -10.07 -0.17
CA LEU A 85 1.54 -9.95 0.35
C LEU A 85 1.44 -8.97 1.53
N ASN A 86 2.18 -9.21 2.61
CA ASN A 86 2.10 -8.40 3.82
C ASN A 86 2.54 -6.94 3.57
N PHE A 87 3.58 -6.75 2.76
CA PHE A 87 4.06 -5.41 2.42
C PHE A 87 3.05 -4.64 1.56
N ARG A 88 2.42 -5.32 0.59
CA ARG A 88 1.33 -4.76 -0.23
C ARG A 88 0.14 -4.37 0.63
N MET A 89 -0.29 -5.23 1.57
CA MET A 89 -1.37 -4.93 2.52
C MET A 89 -1.05 -3.69 3.38
N HIS A 90 0.17 -3.62 3.91
CA HIS A 90 0.60 -2.48 4.72
C HIS A 90 0.61 -1.16 3.92
N THR A 91 1.12 -1.22 2.70
CA THR A 91 1.20 -0.06 1.79
C THR A 91 -0.20 0.41 1.38
N CYS A 92 -1.08 -0.51 0.98
CA CYS A 92 -2.47 -0.20 0.63
C CYS A 92 -3.22 0.40 1.83
N ALA A 93 -3.10 -0.19 3.02
CA ALA A 93 -3.74 0.35 4.23
C ALA A 93 -3.18 1.72 4.64
N THR A 94 -1.92 2.01 4.33
CA THR A 94 -1.27 3.29 4.64
C THR A 94 -1.66 4.38 3.65
N LEU A 95 -1.63 4.07 2.35
CA LEU A 95 -1.94 4.98 1.25
C LEU A 95 -3.40 4.90 0.78
N ALA A 96 -4.29 4.31 1.59
CA ALA A 96 -5.73 4.26 1.32
C ALA A 96 -6.26 5.66 0.98
N THR A 97 -7.14 5.75 -0.02
CA THR A 97 -7.57 7.01 -0.65
C THR A 97 -8.03 8.03 0.38
N ARG A 98 -8.86 7.57 1.32
CA ARG A 98 -9.36 8.38 2.43
C ARG A 98 -8.23 8.93 3.33
N ARG A 99 -7.19 8.13 3.62
CA ARG A 99 -6.06 8.59 4.46
C ARG A 99 -5.21 9.62 3.74
N VAL A 100 -4.96 9.42 2.45
CA VAL A 100 -4.19 10.35 1.61
C VAL A 100 -4.85 11.73 1.60
N LEU A 101 -6.17 11.76 1.39
CA LEU A 101 -6.94 13.00 1.32
C LEU A 101 -7.20 13.60 2.70
N GLU A 102 -7.79 12.84 3.64
CA GLU A 102 -8.30 13.38 4.93
C GLU A 102 -7.26 13.41 6.05
N LYS A 103 -6.22 12.57 6.01
CA LYS A 103 -5.23 12.50 7.11
C LYS A 103 -3.92 13.16 6.75
N PHE A 104 -3.43 12.94 5.53
CA PHE A 104 -2.13 13.43 5.09
C PHE A 104 -2.21 14.72 4.28
N HIS A 105 -3.36 15.00 3.65
CA HIS A 105 -3.58 16.18 2.81
C HIS A 105 -2.48 16.33 1.75
N LEU A 106 -2.08 15.21 1.12
CA LEU A 106 -0.97 15.23 0.17
C LEU A 106 -1.37 16.01 -1.08
N THR A 107 -0.41 16.73 -1.67
CA THR A 107 -0.54 17.24 -3.04
C THR A 107 -0.20 16.14 -4.04
N LYS A 108 -0.55 16.33 -5.32
CA LYS A 108 -0.21 15.37 -6.38
C LYS A 108 1.29 15.10 -6.48
N GLU A 109 2.11 16.14 -6.35
CA GLU A 109 3.57 16.05 -6.37
C GLU A 109 4.10 15.28 -5.15
N ALA A 110 3.60 15.60 -3.95
CA ALA A 110 4.00 14.92 -2.73
C ALA A 110 3.63 13.43 -2.77
N PHE A 111 2.43 13.10 -3.24
CA PHE A 111 2.00 11.71 -3.39
C PHE A 111 2.87 10.95 -4.41
N HIS A 112 3.15 11.55 -5.57
CA HIS A 112 4.04 10.94 -6.56
C HIS A 112 5.45 10.69 -6.01
N TRP A 113 5.99 11.66 -5.26
CA TRP A 113 7.28 11.51 -4.59
C TRP A 113 7.27 10.36 -3.57
N VAL A 114 6.24 10.28 -2.72
CA VAL A 114 6.11 9.19 -1.72
C VAL A 114 6.05 7.82 -2.40
N VAL A 115 5.29 7.68 -3.48
CA VAL A 115 5.20 6.41 -4.23
C VAL A 115 6.56 6.00 -4.80
N GLY A 116 7.28 6.92 -5.43
CA GLY A 116 8.62 6.63 -5.97
C GLY A 116 9.68 6.34 -4.89
N GLU A 117 9.57 7.01 -3.74
CA GLU A 117 10.45 6.76 -2.59
C GLU A 117 10.22 5.36 -1.99
N ILE A 118 8.95 4.90 -1.95
CA ILE A 118 8.61 3.54 -1.50
C ILE A 118 9.20 2.51 -2.46
N GLU A 119 9.02 2.67 -3.78
CA GLU A 119 9.59 1.76 -4.79
C GLU A 119 11.11 1.69 -4.67
N THR A 120 11.76 2.86 -4.58
CA THR A 120 13.23 2.95 -4.47
C THR A 120 13.74 2.23 -3.22
N LYS A 121 13.14 2.48 -2.05
CA LYS A 121 13.55 1.85 -0.79
C LYS A 121 13.25 0.36 -0.76
N PHE A 122 12.14 -0.06 -1.36
CA PHE A 122 11.83 -1.48 -1.49
C PHE A 122 12.91 -2.21 -2.27
N ASN A 123 13.26 -1.70 -3.46
CA ASN A 123 14.28 -2.30 -4.32
C ASN A 123 15.67 -2.33 -3.64
N GLN A 124 16.02 -1.30 -2.86
CA GLN A 124 17.25 -1.28 -2.07
C GLN A 124 17.24 -2.26 -0.88
N SER A 125 16.06 -2.68 -0.42
CA SER A 125 15.90 -3.60 0.71
C SER A 125 15.85 -5.06 0.30
N VAL A 126 15.76 -5.35 -1.01
CA VAL A 126 15.87 -6.72 -1.52
C VAL A 126 17.29 -7.21 -1.28
N ALA A 127 17.42 -8.39 -0.67
CA ALA A 127 18.71 -8.96 -0.37
C ALA A 127 19.47 -9.30 -1.66
N ASP A 128 20.73 -8.87 -1.74
CA ASP A 128 21.60 -9.23 -2.87
C ASP A 128 21.80 -10.76 -2.91
N PRO A 129 21.68 -11.39 -4.10
CA PRO A 129 21.67 -12.85 -4.22
C PRO A 129 23.00 -13.55 -3.92
N VAL A 130 24.11 -12.82 -3.78
CA VAL A 130 25.53 -13.26 -3.61
C VAL A 130 25.93 -14.44 -4.50
#